data_AF-A0A8R1XXV8-F1
#
_entry.id   AF-A0A8R1XXV8-F1
#
_cell.length_a   1.000
_cell.length_b   1.000
_cell.length_c   1.000
_cell.angle_alpha   90.00
_cell.angle_beta   90.00
_cell.angle_gamma   90.00
#
_symmetry.space_group_name_H-M   'P 1'
#
loop_
_entity.id
_entity.type
_entity.pdbx_description
1 polymer ?
#
loop_
_entity_poly.entity_id
_entity_poly.type
_entity_poly.pdbx_seq_one_letter_code
_entity_poly.pdbx_strand_id
1 'polypeptide(L)'
;MKLCLFIIIKEKNTSVCGLSLKNRHLCIIFAILQFLVALTSLIQHAYSMQKHNTIFACQSNLTTSSTAAEMFLAYDIIIFDYGLMHRILGTTECIANYLDGGFMRSVWCLSHSSSLFLLLIALLFLTKPVWLLWPALLMQSSYVLGLAILTMATIPKILEALGGQVDTEFGAAFVIYLMGLTFNWFFTFVLWHYYWYVEEKL
;
A
#
# COMPACT_ATOMS: atom_id res chain seq x y z
N MET A 1 -16.09 3.78 -16.00
CA MET A 1 -14.81 4.13 -16.65
C MET A 1 -14.21 2.91 -17.36
N LYS A 2 -13.68 3.06 -18.59
CA LYS A 2 -12.82 2.04 -19.21
C LYS A 2 -11.37 2.40 -18.89
N LEU A 3 -10.67 1.60 -18.11
CA LEU A 3 -9.28 1.85 -17.74
C LEU A 3 -8.31 1.29 -18.79
N CYS A 4 -8.54 0.04 -19.21
CA CYS A 4 -7.79 -0.65 -20.24
C CYS A 4 -8.76 -1.45 -21.15
N LEU A 5 -8.25 -2.04 -22.23
CA LEU A 5 -9.02 -2.90 -23.15
C LEU A 5 -9.81 -4.01 -22.42
N PHE A 6 -9.33 -4.46 -21.26
CA PHE A 6 -9.89 -5.60 -20.53
C PHE A 6 -10.57 -5.26 -19.19
N ILE A 7 -10.45 -4.02 -18.71
CA ILE A 7 -10.96 -3.62 -17.39
C ILE A 7 -12.00 -2.50 -17.55
N ILE A 8 -13.24 -2.84 -17.24
CA ILE A 8 -14.36 -1.92 -17.24
C ILE A 8 -14.90 -1.82 -15.82
N ILE A 9 -14.71 -0.65 -15.21
CA ILE A 9 -15.29 -0.34 -13.90
C ILE A 9 -16.63 0.36 -14.13
N LYS A 10 -17.72 -0.25 -13.69
CA LYS A 10 -19.05 0.39 -13.58
C LYS A 10 -19.38 0.58 -12.10
N GLU A 11 -20.36 1.41 -11.79
CA GLU A 11 -20.77 1.72 -10.42
C GLU A 11 -21.09 0.46 -9.59
N LYS A 12 -21.89 -0.46 -10.14
CA LYS A 12 -22.29 -1.69 -9.44
C LYS A 12 -21.25 -2.81 -9.49
N ASN A 13 -20.64 -3.00 -10.66
CA ASN A 13 -19.79 -4.16 -10.96
C ASN A 13 -18.56 -3.73 -11.75
N THR A 14 -17.44 -4.39 -11.49
CA THR A 14 -16.21 -4.29 -12.27
C THR A 14 -16.05 -5.55 -13.09
N SER A 15 -15.86 -5.40 -14.40
CA SER A 15 -15.56 -6.49 -15.31
C SER A 15 -14.06 -6.54 -15.58
N VAL A 16 -13.44 -7.68 -15.28
CA VAL A 16 -12.03 -7.98 -15.60
C VAL A 16 -12.00 -9.15 -16.56
N CYS A 17 -11.49 -8.93 -17.78
CA CYS A 17 -11.38 -9.97 -18.81
C CYS A 17 -12.71 -10.74 -19.06
N GLY A 18 -13.86 -10.06 -18.94
CA GLY A 18 -15.19 -10.65 -19.12
C GLY A 18 -15.87 -11.14 -17.83
N LEU A 19 -15.15 -11.30 -16.73
CA LEU A 19 -15.70 -11.68 -15.42
C LEU A 19 -16.23 -10.45 -14.69
N SER A 20 -17.56 -10.37 -14.53
CA SER A 20 -18.24 -9.28 -13.83
C SER A 20 -18.37 -9.59 -12.33
N LEU A 21 -17.59 -8.88 -11.51
CA LEU A 21 -17.62 -9.00 -10.05
C LEU A 21 -18.31 -7.78 -9.45
N LYS A 22 -19.15 -8.00 -8.43
CA LYS A 22 -19.80 -6.89 -7.71
C LYS A 22 -18.75 -6.11 -6.94
N ASN A 23 -18.76 -4.78 -7.06
CA ASN A 23 -17.75 -3.92 -6.43
C ASN A 23 -17.70 -4.12 -4.91
N ARG A 24 -18.83 -4.38 -4.25
CA ARG A 24 -18.86 -4.70 -2.80
C ARG A 24 -17.93 -5.86 -2.44
N HIS A 25 -17.93 -6.95 -3.21
CA HIS A 25 -17.08 -8.12 -2.91
C HIS A 25 -15.62 -7.82 -3.17
N LEU A 26 -15.32 -7.10 -4.26
CA LEU A 26 -13.98 -6.64 -4.55
C LEU A 26 -13.46 -5.73 -3.42
N CYS A 27 -14.25 -4.76 -2.97
CA CYS A 27 -13.90 -3.90 -1.85
C CYS A 27 -13.61 -4.70 -0.58
N ILE A 28 -14.41 -5.74 -0.27
CA ILE A 28 -14.14 -6.60 0.90
C ILE A 28 -12.79 -7.31 0.75
N ILE A 29 -12.53 -7.93 -0.41
CA ILE A 29 -11.28 -8.66 -0.66
C ILE A 29 -10.08 -7.71 -0.57
N PHE A 30 -10.13 -6.56 -1.26
CA PHE A 30 -9.06 -5.58 -1.25
C PHE A 30 -8.87 -4.96 0.13
N ALA A 31 -9.95 -4.66 0.86
CA ALA A 31 -9.87 -4.14 2.21
C ALA A 31 -9.23 -5.15 3.17
N ILE A 32 -9.55 -6.45 3.07
CA ILE A 32 -8.90 -7.49 3.87
C ILE A 32 -7.40 -7.54 3.56
N LEU A 33 -7.03 -7.61 2.28
CA LEU A 33 -5.63 -7.70 1.87
C LEU A 33 -4.83 -6.48 2.33
N GLN A 34 -5.34 -5.27 2.11
CA GLN A 34 -4.66 -4.04 2.53
C GLN A 34 -4.67 -3.89 4.06
N PHE A 35 -5.70 -4.38 4.75
CA PHE A 35 -5.73 -4.40 6.21
C PHE A 35 -4.65 -5.31 6.78
N LEU A 36 -4.40 -6.48 6.18
CA LEU A 36 -3.31 -7.36 6.58
C LEU A 36 -1.94 -6.71 6.37
N VAL A 37 -1.73 -6.01 5.24
CA VAL A 37 -0.50 -5.25 4.97
C VAL A 37 -0.29 -4.15 6.01
N ALA A 38 -1.32 -3.35 6.27
CA ALA A 38 -1.26 -2.26 7.25
C ALA A 38 -1.03 -2.78 8.69
N LEU A 39 -1.69 -3.87 9.07
CA LEU A 39 -1.51 -4.50 10.38
C LEU A 39 -0.11 -5.10 10.52
N THR A 40 0.42 -5.74 9.48
CA THR A 40 1.79 -6.26 9.48
C THR A 40 2.79 -5.12 9.64
N SER A 41 2.59 -3.99 8.96
CA SER A 41 3.43 -2.80 9.16
C SER A 41 3.29 -2.20 10.56
N LEU A 42 2.10 -2.21 11.16
CA LEU A 42 1.91 -1.79 12.54
C LEU A 42 2.66 -2.70 13.53
N ILE A 43 2.71 -4.01 13.25
CA ILE A 43 3.50 -4.99 14.02
C ILE A 43 5.00 -4.70 13.89
N GLN A 44 5.50 -4.24 12.73
CA GLN A 44 6.90 -3.80 12.59
C GLN A 44 7.23 -2.67 13.58
N HIS A 45 6.34 -1.67 13.69
CA HIS A 45 6.51 -0.58 14.67
C HIS A 45 6.45 -1.10 16.11
N ALA A 46 5.48 -1.95 16.45
CA ALA A 46 5.37 -2.53 17.79
C ALA A 46 6.64 -3.31 18.19
N TYR A 47 7.16 -4.13 17.28
CA TYR A 47 8.39 -4.89 17.48
C TYR A 47 9.62 -3.98 17.61
N SER A 48 9.73 -2.96 16.74
CA SER A 48 10.80 -1.96 16.82
C SER A 48 10.81 -1.23 18.17
N MET A 49 9.65 -0.77 18.64
CA MET A 49 9.55 -0.08 19.92
C MET A 49 9.93 -0.99 21.08
N GLN A 50 9.49 -2.25 21.06
CA GLN A 50 9.78 -3.21 22.13
C GLN A 50 11.26 -3.59 22.20
N LYS A 51 11.94 -3.77 21.06
CA LYS A 51 13.31 -4.28 21.02
C LYS A 51 14.38 -3.19 20.93
N HIS A 52 14.12 -2.14 20.16
CA HIS A 52 15.11 -1.10 19.84
C HIS A 52 14.82 0.23 20.54
N ASN A 53 13.69 0.38 21.25
CA ASN A 53 13.22 1.65 21.83
C ASN A 53 13.13 2.80 20.81
N THR A 54 12.99 2.47 19.53
CA THR A 54 12.79 3.42 18.43
C THR A 54 11.50 3.10 17.69
N ILE A 55 10.90 4.12 17.09
CA ILE A 55 9.61 3.99 16.41
C ILE A 55 9.72 3.05 15.21
N PHE A 56 10.82 3.13 14.45
CA PHE A 56 11.07 2.24 13.33
C PHE A 56 12.56 2.07 13.03
N ALA A 57 13.24 1.13 13.70
CA ALA A 57 14.60 0.73 13.39
C ALA A 57 14.64 -0.15 12.12
N CYS A 58 14.74 0.47 10.95
CA CYS A 58 15.01 -0.25 9.71
C CYS A 58 16.43 0.00 9.20
N GLN A 59 17.17 -1.09 9.06
CA GLN A 59 18.44 -1.12 8.33
C GLN A 59 18.26 -1.98 7.08
N SER A 60 18.48 -1.38 5.91
CA SER A 60 18.28 -2.06 4.62
C SER A 60 19.48 -2.92 4.21
N ASN A 61 20.62 -2.77 4.90
CA ASN A 61 21.84 -3.52 4.63
C ASN A 61 21.74 -4.95 5.22
N LEU A 62 21.05 -5.83 4.49
CA LEU A 62 20.91 -7.23 4.86
C LEU A 62 22.17 -8.02 4.49
N THR A 63 22.72 -8.73 5.48
CA THR A 63 23.78 -9.74 5.27
C THR A 63 23.16 -11.13 5.10
N THR A 64 23.89 -12.08 4.50
CA THR A 64 23.44 -13.49 4.36
C THR A 64 23.18 -14.18 5.71
N SER A 65 23.71 -13.64 6.81
CA SER A 65 23.51 -14.12 8.18
C SER A 65 22.36 -13.43 8.93
N SER A 66 21.61 -12.53 8.29
CA SER A 66 20.56 -11.76 8.97
C SER A 66 19.43 -12.67 9.44
N THR A 67 18.96 -12.43 10.66
CA THR A 67 17.84 -13.16 11.24
C THR A 67 16.52 -12.78 10.55
N ALA A 68 15.52 -13.68 10.59
CA ALA A 68 14.20 -13.40 10.02
C ALA A 68 13.55 -12.13 10.60
N ALA A 69 13.86 -11.78 11.85
CA ALA A 69 13.36 -10.56 12.48
C ALA A 69 14.05 -9.28 12.00
N GLU A 70 15.34 -9.36 11.66
CA GLU A 70 16.07 -8.25 11.02
C GLU A 70 15.57 -8.05 9.59
N MET A 71 15.37 -9.15 8.84
CA MET A 71 14.74 -9.10 7.52
C MET A 71 13.34 -8.49 7.58
N PHE A 72 12.55 -8.84 8.59
CA PHE A 72 11.23 -8.27 8.80
C PHE A 72 11.29 -6.76 9.00
N LEU A 73 12.25 -6.22 9.77
CA LEU A 73 12.40 -4.77 9.96
C LEU A 73 13.03 -4.05 8.76
N ALA A 74 13.86 -4.75 7.96
CA ALA A 74 14.56 -4.19 6.80
C ALA A 74 13.63 -3.89 5.60
N TYR A 75 12.42 -4.45 5.57
CA TYR A 75 11.46 -4.24 4.49
C TYR A 75 10.40 -3.22 4.86
N ASP A 76 10.13 -2.26 3.98
CA ASP A 76 9.00 -1.36 4.11
C ASP A 76 7.76 -1.99 3.45
N ILE A 77 7.07 -2.81 4.23
CA ILE A 77 5.91 -3.59 3.77
C ILE A 77 4.75 -2.68 3.33
N ILE A 78 4.54 -1.54 4.01
CA ILE A 78 3.45 -0.63 3.66
C ILE A 78 3.73 0.15 2.37
N ILE A 79 4.98 0.34 1.96
CA ILE A 79 5.32 0.98 0.68
C ILE A 79 5.61 -0.06 -0.41
N PHE A 80 5.62 -1.35 -0.07
CA PHE A 80 6.09 -2.44 -0.94
C PHE A 80 7.54 -2.26 -1.37
N ASP A 81 8.36 -1.65 -0.51
CA ASP A 81 9.78 -1.44 -0.73
C ASP A 81 10.60 -2.51 0.02
N TYR A 82 11.10 -3.48 -0.76
CA TYR A 82 11.93 -4.58 -0.29
C TYR A 82 13.42 -4.33 -0.55
N GLY A 83 13.87 -3.09 -0.36
CA GLY A 83 15.26 -2.67 -0.61
C GLY A 83 15.46 -1.98 -1.97
N LEU A 84 14.38 -1.60 -2.63
CA LEU A 84 14.40 -0.81 -3.86
C LEU A 84 14.96 0.59 -3.58
N MET A 85 14.43 1.28 -2.57
CA MET A 85 14.85 2.67 -2.27
C MET A 85 16.29 2.74 -1.78
N HIS A 86 16.75 1.72 -1.03
CA HIS A 86 18.15 1.57 -0.65
C HIS A 86 19.08 1.58 -1.86
N ARG A 87 18.75 0.84 -2.92
CA ARG A 87 19.58 0.76 -4.15
C ARG A 87 19.52 2.03 -4.98
N ILE A 88 18.36 2.68 -5.04
CA ILE A 88 18.14 3.87 -5.87
C ILE A 88 18.75 5.12 -5.22
N LEU A 89 18.55 5.30 -3.91
CA LEU A 89 18.96 6.48 -3.18
C LEU A 89 20.31 6.31 -2.46
N GLY A 90 20.80 5.08 -2.32
CA GLY A 90 22.05 4.78 -1.60
C GLY A 90 21.92 4.94 -0.07
N THR A 91 20.71 4.91 0.49
CA THR A 91 20.47 5.13 1.93
C THR A 91 20.63 3.82 2.72
N THR A 92 21.34 3.82 3.85
CA THR A 92 21.53 2.62 4.70
C THR A 92 20.29 2.17 5.46
N GLU A 93 19.24 2.98 5.44
CA GLU A 93 17.99 2.79 6.16
C GLU A 93 16.80 2.82 5.19
N CYS A 94 15.66 2.28 5.62
CA CYS A 94 14.40 2.43 4.87
C CYS A 94 14.04 3.90 4.68
N ILE A 95 13.34 4.22 3.59
CA ILE A 95 12.90 5.59 3.30
C ILE A 95 12.10 6.23 4.43
N ALA A 96 11.21 5.46 5.08
CA ALA A 96 10.43 5.96 6.21
C ALA A 96 11.31 6.32 7.41
N ASN A 97 12.30 5.49 7.75
CA ASN A 97 13.22 5.81 8.84
C ASN A 97 14.13 7.00 8.46
N TYR A 98 14.61 7.03 7.22
CA TYR A 98 15.50 8.07 6.69
C TYR A 98 14.85 9.46 6.68
N LEU A 99 13.54 9.56 6.37
CA LEU A 99 12.85 10.85 6.28
C LEU A 99 12.46 11.43 7.65
N ASP A 100 11.96 10.60 8.56
CA ASP A 100 11.37 11.09 9.81
C ASP A 100 11.48 10.14 11.02
N GLY A 101 12.36 9.13 10.97
CA GLY A 101 12.48 8.10 11.99
C GLY A 101 11.30 7.11 12.05
N GLY A 102 10.42 7.14 11.03
CA GLY A 102 9.21 6.32 10.94
C GLY A 102 8.00 6.84 11.70
N PHE A 103 8.01 8.09 12.18
CA PHE A 103 6.90 8.66 12.96
C PHE A 103 5.61 8.81 12.13
N MET A 104 5.69 9.48 10.99
CA MET A 104 4.54 9.65 10.08
C MET A 104 4.07 8.30 9.59
N ARG A 105 4.99 7.36 9.31
CA ARG A 105 4.63 6.00 8.92
C ARG A 105 3.83 5.29 10.01
N SER A 106 4.23 5.41 11.28
CA SER A 106 3.51 4.80 12.40
C SER A 106 2.09 5.38 12.55
N VAL A 107 1.97 6.71 12.52
CA VAL A 107 0.65 7.40 12.57
C VAL A 107 -0.21 7.03 11.36
N TRP A 108 0.40 6.91 10.19
CA TRP A 108 -0.25 6.45 8.98
C TRP A 108 -0.78 5.03 9.11
N CYS A 109 0.04 4.08 9.58
CA CYS A 109 -0.36 2.69 9.76
C CYS A 109 -1.52 2.56 10.75
N LEU A 110 -1.50 3.33 11.84
CA LEU A 110 -2.56 3.33 12.84
C LEU A 110 -3.88 3.88 12.27
N SER A 111 -3.83 5.03 11.60
CA SER A 111 -5.02 5.65 11.00
C SER A 111 -5.57 4.84 9.81
N HIS A 112 -4.69 4.30 8.95
CA HIS A 112 -5.09 3.48 7.81
C HIS A 112 -5.69 2.15 8.26
N SER A 113 -5.07 1.45 9.21
CA SER A 113 -5.64 0.21 9.79
C SER A 113 -7.01 0.46 10.41
N SER A 114 -7.16 1.54 11.16
CA SER A 114 -8.46 1.91 11.76
C SER A 114 -9.51 2.22 10.70
N SER A 115 -9.15 2.95 9.64
CA SER A 115 -10.06 3.27 8.53
C SER A 115 -10.49 2.02 7.76
N LEU A 116 -9.58 1.07 7.52
CA LEU A 116 -9.87 -0.19 6.84
C LEU A 116 -10.72 -1.11 7.71
N PHE A 117 -10.50 -1.12 9.02
CA PHE A 117 -11.36 -1.84 9.95
C PHE A 117 -12.80 -1.32 9.93
N LEU A 118 -12.98 0.01 9.97
CA LEU A 118 -14.29 0.64 9.81
C LEU A 118 -14.93 0.32 8.45
N LEU A 119 -14.14 0.31 7.38
CA LEU A 119 -14.61 -0.10 6.05
C LEU A 119 -15.11 -1.54 6.03
N LEU A 120 -14.38 -2.47 6.65
CA LEU A 120 -14.79 -3.87 6.73
C LEU A 120 -16.12 -4.01 7.49
N ILE A 121 -16.29 -3.29 8.60
CA ILE A 121 -17.55 -3.25 9.34
C ILE A 121 -18.68 -2.70 8.47
N ALA A 122 -18.44 -1.60 7.75
CA ALA A 122 -19.41 -1.00 6.83
C ALA A 122 -19.84 -1.98 5.73
N LEU A 123 -18.87 -2.64 5.10
CA LEU A 123 -19.12 -3.54 3.98
C LEU A 123 -19.82 -4.83 4.41
N LEU A 124 -19.54 -5.35 5.61
CA LEU A 124 -20.10 -6.60 6.11
C LEU A 124 -21.45 -6.41 6.81
N PHE A 125 -21.56 -5.40 7.69
CA PHE A 125 -22.70 -5.24 8.59
C PHE A 125 -23.58 -4.02 8.29
N LEU A 126 -22.99 -2.88 7.89
CA LEU A 126 -23.67 -1.59 7.82
C LEU A 126 -23.64 -0.98 6.40
N THR A 127 -24.45 -1.52 5.49
CA THR A 127 -24.45 -1.09 4.08
C THR A 127 -25.16 0.24 3.79
N LYS A 128 -25.83 0.85 4.78
CA LYS A 128 -26.62 2.08 4.61
C LYS A 128 -25.87 3.38 4.93
N PRO A 129 -25.11 3.49 6.05
CA PRO A 129 -24.43 4.75 6.35
C PRO A 129 -23.24 4.98 5.40
N VAL A 130 -23.44 5.81 4.38
CA VAL A 130 -22.39 6.15 3.40
C VAL A 130 -21.21 6.91 4.04
N TRP A 131 -21.48 7.73 5.05
CA TRP A 131 -20.45 8.45 5.82
C TRP A 131 -19.40 7.52 6.46
N LEU A 132 -19.73 6.24 6.71
CA LEU A 132 -18.79 5.26 7.27
C LEU A 132 -17.71 4.84 6.25
N LEU A 133 -17.93 5.06 4.95
CA LEU A 133 -16.95 4.83 3.89
C LEU A 133 -15.92 5.97 3.77
N TRP A 134 -16.25 7.18 4.25
CA TRP A 134 -15.42 8.38 4.07
C TRP A 134 -14.01 8.25 4.63
N PRO A 135 -13.78 7.74 5.87
CA PRO A 135 -12.44 7.60 6.40
C PRO A 135 -11.56 6.73 5.51
N ALA A 136 -12.10 5.63 4.99
CA ALA A 136 -11.37 4.73 4.13
C ALA A 136 -11.14 5.30 2.73
N LEU A 137 -12.13 6.01 2.17
CA LEU A 137 -11.96 6.72 0.88
C LEU A 137 -10.84 7.76 0.97
N LEU A 138 -10.84 8.56 2.03
CA LEU A 138 -9.81 9.58 2.24
C LEU A 138 -8.44 8.93 2.43
N MET A 139 -8.31 7.99 3.38
CA MET A 139 -7.03 7.34 3.67
C MET A 139 -6.49 6.56 2.47
N GLN A 140 -7.32 5.81 1.76
CA GLN A 140 -6.89 5.02 0.60
C GLN A 140 -6.52 5.91 -0.59
N SER A 141 -7.23 7.02 -0.81
CA SER A 141 -6.88 7.98 -1.87
C SER A 141 -5.57 8.70 -1.57
N SER A 142 -5.40 9.16 -0.33
CA SER A 142 -4.16 9.81 0.09
C SER A 142 -2.98 8.83 0.09
N TYR A 143 -3.20 7.56 0.41
CA TYR A 143 -2.17 6.52 0.35
C TYR A 143 -1.65 6.30 -1.09
N VAL A 144 -2.56 6.12 -2.05
CA VAL A 144 -2.18 5.98 -3.47
C VAL A 144 -1.51 7.25 -3.99
N LEU A 145 -2.00 8.43 -3.60
CA LEU A 145 -1.35 9.68 -3.93
C LEU A 145 0.08 9.74 -3.38
N GLY A 146 0.29 9.32 -2.13
CA GLY A 146 1.62 9.24 -1.52
C GLY A 146 2.56 8.32 -2.28
N LEU A 147 2.12 7.11 -2.64
CA LEU A 147 2.91 6.19 -3.47
C LEU A 147 3.18 6.75 -4.87
N ALA A 148 2.23 7.45 -5.46
CA ALA A 148 2.41 8.09 -6.77
C ALA A 148 3.45 9.22 -6.70
N ILE A 149 3.39 10.08 -5.68
CA ILE A 149 4.38 11.16 -5.46
C ILE A 149 5.77 10.56 -5.22
N LEU A 150 5.87 9.53 -4.37
CA LEU A 150 7.14 8.84 -4.12
C LEU A 150 7.72 8.24 -5.42
N THR A 151 6.87 7.62 -6.22
CA THR A 151 7.25 7.10 -7.53
C THR A 151 7.75 8.23 -8.42
N MET A 152 6.99 9.33 -8.57
CA MET A 152 7.41 10.46 -9.40
C MET A 152 8.73 11.10 -8.93
N ALA A 153 8.93 11.21 -7.62
CA ALA A 153 10.17 11.72 -7.03
C ALA A 153 11.38 10.81 -7.31
N THR A 154 11.15 9.50 -7.41
CA THR A 154 12.21 8.49 -7.62
C THR A 154 12.38 8.10 -9.09
N ILE A 155 11.46 8.46 -9.99
CA ILE A 155 11.55 8.20 -11.44
C ILE A 155 12.92 8.55 -12.01
N PRO A 156 13.51 9.74 -11.77
CA PRO A 156 14.80 10.08 -12.36
C PRO A 156 15.91 9.10 -11.96
N LYS A 157 15.91 8.66 -10.69
CA LYS A 157 16.90 7.72 -10.16
C LYS A 157 16.62 6.28 -10.57
N ILE A 158 15.34 5.91 -10.74
CA ILE A 158 14.95 4.63 -11.35
C ILE A 158 15.46 4.56 -12.79
N LEU A 159 15.29 5.63 -13.57
CA LEU A 159 15.77 5.69 -14.95
C LEU A 159 17.30 5.64 -15.04
N GLU A 160 18.00 6.33 -14.13
CA GLU A 160 19.46 6.26 -14.02
C GLU A 160 19.93 4.83 -13.69
N ALA A 161 19.27 4.15 -12.75
CA ALA A 161 19.57 2.76 -12.40
C ALA A 161 19.26 1.78 -13.56
N LEU A 162 18.16 1.98 -14.27
CA LEU A 162 17.78 1.18 -15.44
C LEU A 162 18.70 1.40 -16.65
N GLY A 163 19.32 2.58 -16.76
CA GLY A 163 20.35 2.85 -17.78
C GLY A 163 21.71 2.19 -17.48
N GLY A 164 21.91 1.71 -16.25
CA GLY A 164 23.11 0.99 -15.82
C GLY A 164 22.99 -0.54 -15.97
N GLN A 165 23.67 -1.28 -15.09
CA GLN A 165 23.51 -2.73 -14.98
C GLN A 165 22.25 -3.04 -14.16
N VAL A 166 21.27 -3.69 -14.81
CA VAL A 166 20.03 -4.12 -14.16
C VAL A 166 20.21 -5.53 -13.61
N ASP A 167 20.36 -5.62 -12.29
CA ASP A 167 20.38 -6.91 -11.59
C ASP A 167 18.97 -7.51 -11.47
N THR A 168 18.90 -8.85 -11.41
CA THR A 168 17.62 -9.58 -11.25
C THR A 168 16.89 -9.21 -9.96
N GLU A 169 17.64 -8.98 -8.87
CA GLU A 169 17.08 -8.58 -7.58
C GLU A 169 16.49 -7.16 -7.62
N PHE A 170 17.14 -6.22 -8.32
CA PHE A 170 16.60 -4.88 -8.54
C PHE A 170 15.30 -4.95 -9.36
N GLY A 171 15.29 -5.75 -10.43
CA GLY A 171 14.10 -5.97 -11.25
C GLY A 171 12.94 -6.56 -10.44
N ALA A 172 13.20 -7.55 -9.58
CA ALA A 172 12.19 -8.14 -8.71
C ALA A 172 11.61 -7.12 -7.71
N ALA A 173 12.47 -6.35 -7.01
CA ALA A 173 12.02 -5.33 -6.08
C ALA A 173 11.20 -4.23 -6.76
N PHE A 174 11.61 -3.82 -7.96
CA PHE A 174 10.88 -2.85 -8.77
C PHE A 174 9.51 -3.36 -9.21
N VAL A 175 9.41 -4.62 -9.65
CA VAL A 175 8.14 -5.25 -10.02
C VAL A 175 7.19 -5.35 -8.82
N ILE A 176 7.69 -5.75 -7.64
CA ILE A 176 6.88 -5.82 -6.42
C ILE A 176 6.33 -4.43 -6.04
N TYR A 177 7.17 -3.40 -6.10
CA TYR A 177 6.77 -2.02 -5.83
C TYR A 177 5.67 -1.56 -6.81
N LEU A 178 5.86 -1.78 -8.12
CA LEU A 178 4.86 -1.45 -9.14
C LEU A 178 3.56 -2.24 -8.98
N MET A 179 3.63 -3.51 -8.59
CA MET A 179 2.45 -4.32 -8.28
C MET A 179 1.68 -3.74 -7.10
N GLY A 180 2.38 -3.35 -6.02
CA GLY A 180 1.78 -2.70 -4.85
C GLY A 180 1.08 -1.38 -5.19
N LEU A 181 1.74 -0.52 -5.97
CA LEU A 181 1.17 0.73 -6.47
C LEU A 181 -0.09 0.49 -7.33
N THR A 182 0.01 -0.41 -8.31
CA THR A 182 -1.09 -0.69 -9.25
C THR A 182 -2.28 -1.32 -8.55
N PHE A 183 -2.04 -2.25 -7.63
CA PHE A 183 -3.06 -2.89 -6.81
C PHE A 183 -3.82 -1.88 -5.97
N ASN A 184 -3.10 -0.98 -5.29
CA ASN A 184 -3.72 0.04 -4.46
C ASN A 184 -4.48 1.08 -5.27
N TRP A 185 -3.94 1.48 -6.42
CA TRP A 185 -4.63 2.37 -7.36
C TRP A 185 -5.93 1.75 -7.88
N PHE A 186 -5.92 0.47 -8.23
CA PHE A 186 -7.11 -0.26 -8.64
C PHE A 186 -8.14 -0.34 -7.50
N PHE A 187 -7.71 -0.68 -6.28
CA PHE A 187 -8.58 -0.70 -5.12
C PHE A 187 -9.25 0.66 -4.89
N THR A 188 -8.50 1.76 -4.97
CA THR A 188 -9.04 3.12 -4.84
C THR A 188 -10.19 3.38 -5.81
N PHE A 189 -10.05 3.02 -7.09
CA PHE A 189 -11.14 3.20 -8.04
C PHE A 189 -12.36 2.34 -7.76
N VAL A 190 -12.15 1.07 -7.43
CA VAL A 190 -13.26 0.17 -7.11
C VAL A 190 -14.01 0.69 -5.88
N LEU A 191 -13.29 1.20 -4.88
CA LEU A 191 -13.87 1.79 -3.68
C LEU A 191 -14.66 3.07 -3.99
N TRP A 192 -14.13 3.97 -4.81
CA TRP A 192 -14.84 5.18 -5.25
C TRP A 192 -16.10 4.88 -6.07
N HIS A 193 -16.03 3.95 -7.03
CA HIS A 193 -17.21 3.55 -7.79
C HIS A 193 -18.25 2.82 -6.93
N TYR A 194 -17.81 2.04 -5.94
CA TYR A 194 -18.73 1.47 -4.97
C TYR A 194 -19.40 2.56 -4.12
N TYR A 195 -18.65 3.58 -3.69
CA TYR A 195 -19.19 4.71 -2.96
C TYR A 195 -20.29 5.43 -3.75
N TRP A 196 -20.01 5.83 -4.99
CA TRP A 196 -20.98 6.52 -5.85
C TRP A 196 -22.22 5.67 -6.12
N TYR A 197 -22.07 4.35 -6.27
CA TYR A 197 -23.19 3.43 -6.39
C TYR A 197 -24.11 3.38 -5.16
N VAL A 198 -23.54 3.50 -3.95
CA VAL A 198 -24.35 3.52 -2.72
C VAL A 198 -24.99 4.89 -2.54
N GLU A 199 -24.27 5.97 -2.83
CA GLU A 199 -24.77 7.34 -2.76
C GLU A 199 -25.94 7.57 -3.74
N GLU A 200 -25.86 7.07 -4.98
CA GLU A 200 -26.95 7.18 -5.97
C GLU A 200 -28.25 6.46 -5.52
N LYS A 201 -28.15 5.54 -4.56
CA LYS A 201 -29.28 4.77 -4.04
C LYS A 201 -29.94 5.37 -2.81
N LEU A 202 -29.34 6.39 -2.20
CA LEU A 202 -29.93 7.13 -1.10
C LEU A 202 -30.94 8.15 -1.62
#